data_AF-A0A1Q6E9F2-F1
#
_entry.id   AF-A0A1Q6E9F2-F1
#
_cell.length_a   1.000
_cell.length_b   1.000
_cell.length_c   1.000
_cell.angle_alpha   90.00
_cell.angle_beta   90.00
_cell.angle_gamma   90.00
#
_symmetry.space_group_name_H-M   'P 1'
#
loop_
_entity.id
_entity.type
_entity.pdbx_description
1 polymer ?
#
loop_
_entity_poly.entity_id
_entity_poly.type
_entity_poly.pdbx_seq_one_letter_code
_entity_poly.pdbx_strand_id
1 'polypeptide(L)'
;MLDILRDAAGIKYIYRKCNTREEFFEYLRQYTFERYRNYPILYIAFHGRPNKIQIGRDLVTLREIADVLEGFLAHRIVYFGSCSTMRTKRANIDDFLHRTKADILAGYSKDVDFIQATAWEMVWLYNI
;
A
#
# COMPACT_ATOMS: atom_id res chain seq x y z
N MET A 1 -8.48 7.34 -11.87
CA MET A 1 -8.22 5.89 -11.69
C MET A 1 -9.31 5.21 -10.87
N LEU A 2 -9.40 5.48 -9.56
CA LEU A 2 -10.32 4.78 -8.66
C LEU A 2 -11.80 4.92 -9.08
N ASP A 3 -12.23 6.11 -9.51
CA ASP A 3 -13.59 6.31 -10.03
C ASP A 3 -13.87 5.46 -11.28
N ILE A 4 -12.88 5.28 -12.16
CA ILE A 4 -13.04 4.42 -13.35
C ILE A 4 -13.22 2.95 -12.91
N LEU A 5 -12.40 2.47 -11.97
CA LEU A 5 -12.52 1.11 -11.45
C LEU A 5 -13.88 0.89 -10.75
N ARG A 6 -14.39 1.89 -10.05
CA ARG A 6 -15.72 1.86 -9.44
C ARG A 6 -16.82 1.84 -10.49
N ASP A 7 -16.82 2.80 -11.40
CA ASP A 7 -17.94 3.06 -12.30
C ASP A 7 -18.00 2.07 -13.47
N ALA A 8 -16.85 1.64 -13.99
CA ALA A 8 -16.77 0.71 -15.11
C ALA A 8 -16.65 -0.77 -14.69
N ALA A 9 -16.06 -1.06 -13.52
CA ALA A 9 -15.81 -2.44 -13.07
C ALA A 9 -16.49 -2.80 -11.73
N GLY A 10 -17.22 -1.87 -11.09
CA GLY A 10 -17.92 -2.13 -9.83
C GLY A 10 -16.99 -2.30 -8.62
N ILE A 11 -15.70 -1.99 -8.75
CA ILE A 11 -14.71 -2.18 -7.68
C ILE A 11 -14.86 -1.07 -6.65
N LYS A 12 -15.34 -1.45 -5.46
CA LYS A 12 -15.52 -0.51 -4.35
C LYS A 12 -14.17 -0.17 -3.72
N TYR A 13 -14.00 1.09 -3.34
CA TYR A 13 -12.80 1.55 -2.66
C TYR A 13 -13.16 2.48 -1.49
N ILE A 14 -12.24 2.60 -0.56
CA ILE A 14 -12.27 3.62 0.48
C ILE A 14 -11.02 4.46 0.29
N TYR A 15 -11.22 5.73 0.00
CA TYR A 15 -10.13 6.68 -0.23
C TYR A 15 -9.90 7.55 0.99
N ARG A 16 -8.63 7.62 1.41
CA ARG A 16 -8.16 8.52 2.45
C ARG A 16 -6.97 9.29 1.93
N LYS A 17 -7.04 10.61 2.04
CA LYS A 17 -5.88 11.48 1.90
C LYS A 17 -5.32 11.74 3.30
N CYS A 18 -4.03 11.52 3.50
CA CYS A 18 -3.32 11.96 4.70
C CYS A 18 -2.11 12.79 4.29
N ASN A 19 -1.80 13.82 5.06
CA ASN A 19 -0.67 14.72 4.79
C ASN A 19 0.39 14.67 5.89
N THR A 20 0.08 14.05 7.03
CA THR A 20 1.04 13.87 8.13
C THR A 20 1.30 12.39 8.41
N ARG A 21 2.45 12.14 9.05
CA ARG A 21 2.85 10.81 9.50
C ARG A 21 1.85 10.24 10.52
N GLU A 22 1.33 11.07 11.41
CA GLU A 22 0.38 10.69 12.46
C GLU A 22 -0.96 10.24 11.85
N GLU A 23 -1.51 11.03 10.92
CA GLU A 23 -2.74 10.67 10.20
C GLU A 23 -2.58 9.35 9.44
N PHE A 24 -1.43 9.15 8.80
CA PHE A 24 -1.14 7.92 8.07
C PHE A 24 -1.17 6.70 8.99
N PHE A 25 -0.48 6.73 10.12
CA PHE A 25 -0.50 5.62 11.06
C PHE A 25 -1.86 5.40 11.71
N GLU A 26 -2.61 6.47 11.99
CA GLU A 26 -3.99 6.35 12.46
C GLU A 26 -4.88 5.64 11.44
N TYR A 27 -4.76 5.96 10.14
CA TYR A 27 -5.50 5.24 9.10
C TYR A 27 -5.07 3.79 8.92
N LEU A 28 -3.77 3.48 9.08
CA LEU A 28 -3.31 2.09 9.10
C LEU A 28 -3.93 1.31 10.27
N ARG A 29 -4.00 1.91 11.46
CA ARG A 29 -4.68 1.30 12.62
C ARG A 29 -6.16 1.10 12.34
N GLN A 30 -6.83 2.09 11.77
CA GLN A 30 -8.25 1.96 11.43
C GLN A 30 -8.49 0.84 10.42
N TYR A 31 -7.59 0.61 9.46
CA TYR A 31 -7.73 -0.46 8.46
C TYR A 31 -7.81 -1.87 9.07
N THR A 32 -7.35 -2.06 10.31
CA THR A 32 -7.47 -3.34 11.02
C THR A 32 -8.88 -3.61 11.56
N PHE A 33 -9.78 -2.61 11.54
CA PHE A 33 -11.13 -2.74 12.06
C PHE A 33 -12.00 -3.66 11.18
N GLU A 34 -12.90 -4.41 11.80
CA GLU A 34 -13.79 -5.40 11.15
C GLU A 34 -14.59 -4.82 9.98
N ARG A 35 -14.98 -3.53 10.06
CA ARG A 35 -15.70 -2.84 8.98
C ARG A 35 -14.92 -2.80 7.65
N TYR A 36 -13.61 -3.02 7.67
CA TYR A 36 -12.74 -3.05 6.49
C TYR A 36 -12.34 -4.46 6.05
N ARG A 37 -12.93 -5.52 6.64
CA ARG A 37 -12.59 -6.92 6.30
C ARG A 37 -12.79 -7.26 4.82
N ASN A 38 -13.79 -6.65 4.17
CA ASN A 38 -14.12 -6.89 2.77
C ASN A 38 -13.30 -6.02 1.80
N TYR A 39 -12.28 -5.32 2.28
CA TYR A 39 -11.34 -4.54 1.46
C TYR A 39 -9.96 -5.20 1.56
N PRO A 40 -9.68 -6.26 0.80
CA PRO A 40 -8.47 -7.07 0.96
C PRO A 40 -7.18 -6.38 0.45
N ILE A 41 -7.29 -5.27 -0.27
CA ILE A 41 -6.15 -4.54 -0.82
C ILE A 41 -5.92 -3.26 -0.04
N LEU A 42 -4.74 -3.12 0.55
CA LEU A 42 -4.20 -1.88 1.08
C LEU A 42 -3.30 -1.24 0.01
N TYR A 43 -3.85 -0.26 -0.71
CA TYR A 43 -3.12 0.50 -1.73
C TYR A 43 -2.55 1.80 -1.14
N ILE A 44 -1.23 1.92 -1.14
CA ILE A 44 -0.47 3.03 -0.53
C ILE A 44 0.22 3.84 -1.65
N ALA A 45 -0.37 4.97 -2.02
CA ALA A 45 0.11 5.84 -3.08
C ALA A 45 0.78 7.11 -2.54
N PHE A 46 2.12 7.15 -2.60
CA PHE A 46 2.95 8.25 -2.12
C PHE A 46 4.21 8.38 -2.98
N HIS A 47 4.92 9.51 -2.87
CA HIS A 47 6.32 9.53 -3.30
C HIS A 47 7.10 8.46 -2.54
N GLY A 48 7.97 7.75 -3.26
CA GLY A 48 8.72 6.63 -2.70
C GLY A 48 10.22 6.84 -2.79
N ARG A 49 10.93 6.10 -1.93
CA ARG A 49 12.38 5.95 -1.91
C ARG A 49 12.69 4.50 -1.51
N PRO A 50 13.94 4.02 -1.69
CA PRO A 50 14.32 2.68 -1.23
C PRO A 50 13.84 2.37 0.20
N ASN A 51 13.03 1.32 0.34
CA ASN A 51 12.52 0.81 1.61
C ASN A 51 11.61 1.76 2.41
N LYS A 52 11.07 2.83 1.79
CA LYS A 52 10.29 3.86 2.49
C LYS A 52 9.38 4.66 1.57
N ILE A 53 8.28 5.16 2.12
CA ILE A 53 7.45 6.19 1.49
C ILE A 53 7.76 7.56 2.12
N GLN A 54 7.41 8.63 1.41
CA GLN A 54 7.55 10.00 1.88
C GLN A 54 6.17 10.62 2.12
N ILE A 55 5.96 11.17 3.31
CA ILE A 55 4.73 11.85 3.72
C ILE A 55 5.12 13.24 4.20
N GLY A 56 4.79 14.27 3.41
CA GLY A 56 5.32 15.61 3.64
C GLY A 56 6.85 15.62 3.63
N ARG A 57 7.46 15.94 4.78
CA ARG A 57 8.91 15.91 4.99
C ARG A 57 9.40 14.62 5.66
N ASP A 58 8.49 13.79 6.15
CA ASP A 58 8.81 12.57 6.87
C ASP A 58 9.04 11.40 5.91
N LEU A 59 9.88 10.48 6.37
CA LEU A 59 10.11 9.20 5.72
C LEU A 59 9.56 8.09 6.62
N VAL A 60 8.73 7.22 6.06
CA VAL A 60 8.13 6.08 6.75
C VAL A 60 8.61 4.80 6.09
N THR A 61 9.33 3.97 6.83
CA THR A 61 9.91 2.72 6.34
C THR A 61 8.87 1.60 6.29
N LEU A 62 9.18 0.55 5.51
CA LEU A 62 8.40 -0.68 5.51
C LEU A 62 8.27 -1.29 6.92
N ARG A 63 9.34 -1.20 7.74
CA ARG A 63 9.33 -1.72 9.11
C ARG A 63 8.34 -1.00 9.99
N GLU A 64 8.28 0.33 9.93
CA GLU A 64 7.34 1.13 10.71
C GLU A 64 5.89 0.87 10.30
N ILE A 65 5.63 0.63 9.01
CA ILE A 65 4.31 0.20 8.52
C ILE A 65 3.98 -1.19 9.08
N ALA A 66 4.94 -2.12 9.05
CA ALA A 66 4.76 -3.47 9.57
C ALA A 66 4.50 -3.48 11.09
N ASP A 67 5.17 -2.61 11.86
CA ASP A 67 4.96 -2.45 13.30
C ASP A 67 3.49 -2.15 13.62
N VAL A 68 2.84 -1.30 12.82
CA VAL A 68 1.45 -0.89 13.06
C VAL A 68 0.44 -1.94 12.60
N LEU A 69 0.80 -2.77 11.61
CA LEU A 69 -0.09 -3.76 10.99
C LEU A 69 0.22 -5.20 11.43
N GLU A 70 1.01 -5.37 12.49
CA GLU A 70 1.48 -6.68 12.96
C GLU A 70 0.31 -7.62 13.27
N GLY A 71 0.26 -8.78 12.60
CA GLY A 71 -0.77 -9.79 12.77
C GLY A 71 -2.11 -9.54 12.08
N PHE A 72 -2.34 -8.38 11.44
CA PHE A 72 -3.68 -7.99 10.96
C PHE A 72 -3.94 -8.21 9.46
N LEU A 73 -2.92 -8.60 8.68
CA LEU A 73 -3.01 -8.62 7.21
C LEU A 73 -3.18 -10.02 6.60
N ALA A 74 -3.50 -11.04 7.38
CA ALA A 74 -3.85 -12.36 6.82
C ALA A 74 -4.94 -12.22 5.73
N HIS A 75 -4.73 -12.84 4.57
CA HIS A 75 -5.63 -12.76 3.40
C HIS A 75 -5.73 -11.37 2.77
N ARG A 76 -4.76 -10.49 3.04
CA ARG A 76 -4.69 -9.15 2.47
C ARG A 76 -3.43 -8.94 1.66
N ILE A 77 -3.52 -8.00 0.74
CA ILE A 77 -2.46 -7.59 -0.15
C ILE A 77 -2.07 -6.15 0.18
N VAL A 78 -0.78 -5.88 0.29
CA VAL A 78 -0.25 -4.51 0.39
C VAL A 78 0.40 -4.15 -0.94
N TYR A 79 -0.07 -3.07 -1.56
CA TYR A 79 0.48 -2.56 -2.81
C TYR A 79 0.98 -1.13 -2.63
N PHE A 80 2.25 -0.92 -2.93
CA PHE A 80 2.89 0.40 -2.94
C PHE A 80 2.86 1.00 -4.35
N GLY A 81 1.90 1.91 -4.58
CA GLY A 81 1.85 2.82 -5.74
C GLY A 81 2.88 3.94 -5.59
N SER A 82 4.14 3.57 -5.39
CA SER A 82 5.19 4.45 -4.89
C SER A 82 6.56 4.07 -5.47
N CYS A 83 7.22 5.03 -6.10
CA CYS A 83 8.50 4.83 -6.81
C CYS A 83 9.56 4.22 -5.90
N SER A 84 10.28 3.21 -6.38
CA SER A 84 11.46 2.63 -5.71
C SER A 84 11.24 2.11 -4.28
N THR A 85 10.02 2.07 -3.73
CA THR A 85 9.75 1.59 -2.36
C THR A 85 10.17 0.13 -2.17
N MET A 86 9.94 -0.69 -3.20
CA MET A 86 10.38 -2.09 -3.24
C MET A 86 11.84 -2.26 -3.67
N ARG A 87 12.60 -1.17 -3.86
CA ARG A 87 14.06 -1.20 -4.02
C ARG A 87 14.71 -1.45 -2.66
N THR A 88 14.58 -2.67 -2.16
CA THR A 88 15.00 -3.06 -0.81
C THR A 88 15.58 -4.47 -0.81
N LYS A 89 16.20 -4.87 0.31
CA LYS A 89 16.71 -6.24 0.47
C LYS A 89 15.55 -7.20 0.67
N ARG A 90 15.69 -8.43 0.18
CA ARG A 90 14.68 -9.49 0.36
C ARG A 90 14.29 -9.71 1.84
N ALA A 91 15.26 -9.61 2.75
CA ALA A 91 15.02 -9.70 4.19
C ALA A 91 13.98 -8.69 4.72
N ASN A 92 13.92 -7.46 4.16
CA ASN A 92 12.92 -6.47 4.59
C ASN A 92 11.51 -6.83 4.08
N ILE A 93 11.41 -7.49 2.92
CA ILE A 93 10.15 -8.00 2.36
C ILE A 93 9.67 -9.17 3.21
N ASP A 94 10.56 -10.12 3.50
CA ASP A 94 10.22 -11.29 4.31
C ASP A 94 9.86 -10.90 5.74
N ASP A 95 10.56 -9.92 6.35
CA ASP A 95 10.19 -9.36 7.66
C ASP A 95 8.79 -8.74 7.64
N PHE A 96 8.48 -7.91 6.62
CA PHE A 96 7.16 -7.30 6.47
C PHE A 96 6.05 -8.35 6.38
N LEU A 97 6.21 -9.34 5.50
CA LEU A 97 5.23 -10.42 5.31
C LEU A 97 5.09 -11.27 6.57
N HIS A 98 6.22 -11.62 7.20
CA HIS A 98 6.23 -12.43 8.42
C HIS A 98 5.47 -11.75 9.57
N ARG A 99 5.68 -10.45 9.77
CA ARG A 99 5.07 -9.69 10.87
C ARG A 99 3.60 -9.39 10.61
N THR A 100 3.29 -8.87 9.43
CA THR A 100 1.92 -8.44 9.11
C THR A 100 0.99 -9.59 8.77
N LYS A 101 1.54 -10.73 8.32
CA LYS A 101 0.81 -11.88 7.74
C LYS A 101 0.15 -11.59 6.40
N ALA A 102 0.52 -10.50 5.71
CA ALA A 102 0.05 -10.24 4.36
C ALA A 102 0.41 -11.39 3.40
N ASP A 103 -0.51 -11.70 2.49
CA ASP A 103 -0.30 -12.75 1.48
C ASP A 103 0.65 -12.24 0.40
N ILE A 104 0.54 -10.96 0.03
CA ILE A 104 1.34 -10.31 -1.01
C ILE A 104 1.79 -8.94 -0.54
N LEU A 105 3.06 -8.63 -0.82
CA LEU A 105 3.62 -7.29 -0.77
C LEU A 105 4.17 -6.95 -2.15
N ALA A 106 3.60 -5.93 -2.79
CA ALA A 106 3.91 -5.54 -4.16
C ALA A 106 4.14 -4.02 -4.31
N GLY A 107 4.78 -3.61 -5.40
CA GLY A 107 5.07 -2.22 -5.73
C GLY A 107 6.30 -2.08 -6.61
N TYR A 108 6.81 -0.86 -6.76
CA TYR A 108 7.89 -0.58 -7.71
C TYR A 108 9.28 -0.65 -7.08
N SER A 109 10.22 -1.32 -7.77
CA SER A 109 11.65 -1.37 -7.41
C SER A 109 12.50 -0.30 -8.10
N LYS A 110 11.87 0.50 -8.97
CA LYS A 110 12.47 1.59 -9.72
C LYS A 110 11.53 2.79 -9.71
N ASP A 111 12.02 3.92 -10.19
CA ASP A 111 11.15 5.05 -10.49
C ASP A 111 10.31 4.71 -11.71
N VAL A 112 9.05 5.14 -11.69
CA VAL A 112 8.06 4.82 -12.71
C VAL A 112 7.34 6.10 -13.11
N ASP A 113 7.04 6.23 -14.40
CA ASP A 113 6.21 7.32 -14.89
C ASP A 113 4.79 7.21 -14.34
N PHE A 114 4.18 8.34 -14.02
CA PHE A 114 2.87 8.37 -13.38
C PHE A 114 1.77 7.76 -14.25
N ILE A 115 1.77 8.01 -15.56
CA ILE A 115 0.75 7.47 -16.47
C ILE A 115 0.94 5.97 -16.65
N GLN A 116 2.20 5.52 -16.79
CA GLN A 116 2.50 4.09 -16.88
C GLN A 116 2.11 3.33 -15.60
N ALA A 117 2.45 3.88 -14.43
CA ALA A 117 2.07 3.31 -13.14
C ALA A 117 0.55 3.22 -13.00
N THR A 118 -0.16 4.31 -13.32
CA THR A 118 -1.63 4.35 -13.26
C THR A 118 -2.26 3.30 -14.18
N ALA A 119 -1.77 3.18 -15.42
CA ALA A 119 -2.28 2.18 -16.36
C ALA A 119 -2.04 0.75 -15.86
N TRP A 120 -0.84 0.47 -15.34
CA TRP A 120 -0.51 -0.83 -14.76
C TRP A 120 -1.41 -1.16 -13.56
N GLU A 121 -1.59 -0.20 -12.65
CA GLU A 121 -2.40 -0.37 -11.44
C GLU A 121 -3.87 -0.58 -11.78
N MET A 122 -4.40 0.07 -12.82
CA MET A 122 -5.76 -0.20 -13.30
C MET A 122 -5.92 -1.65 -13.77
N VAL A 123 -4.98 -2.15 -14.56
CA VAL A 123 -5.01 -3.54 -15.04
C VAL A 123 -4.84 -4.50 -13.86
N TRP A 124 -3.90 -4.24 -12.97
CA TRP A 124 -3.61 -5.11 -11.84
C TRP A 124 -4.77 -5.20 -10.85
N LEU A 125 -5.36 -4.05 -10.45
CA LEU A 125 -6.51 -4.00 -9.55
C LEU A 125 -7.78 -4.61 -10.15
N TYR A 126 -7.91 -4.62 -11.48
CA TYR A 126 -9.05 -5.24 -12.17
C TYR A 126 -8.97 -6.78 -12.21
N ASN A 127 -7.78 -7.36 -12.22
CA ASN A 127 -7.57 -8.79 -12.45
C ASN A 127 -7.29 -9.61 -11.19
N ILE A 128 -7.26 -8.99 -10.01
CA ILE A 128 -6.87 -9.65 -8.75
C ILE A 128 -8.07 -10.08 -7.89
#